data_AF-A0A9Q9USK8-F1
#
_entry.id   AF-A0A9Q9USK8-F1
#
_cell.length_a   1.000
_cell.length_b   1.000
_cell.length_c   1.000
_cell.angle_alpha   90.00
_cell.angle_beta   90.00
_cell.angle_gamma   90.00
#
_symmetry.space_group_name_H-M   'P 1'
#
loop_
_entity.id
_entity.type
_entity.pdbx_description
1 polymer ?
#
loop_
_entity_poly.entity_id
_entity_poly.type
_entity_poly.pdbx_seq_one_letter_code
_entity_poly.pdbx_strand_id
1 'polypeptide(L)'
;MLIHHYNSQTGEYLSSSQPDADPRNAERWLVPSWATFDEPPARTPTTWPFYRDGAWALRPDFRGRICYRTDTGEAVEIATAGKTPDELGLTTEAQPSPRHAWINGAWVIPAALLEREKRDAAMAEFERRLDAARKANAGKADAYAAGLLDDEGIYYFKAWSAYQMALVSVIQADTFPDAVTWPATPSPYVPPPQPEPKPEPTPKPEPTPEPTPEPKPEPKPEPKPEPTPEPEPKPQPDEPSAPAAPVADPAA
;
A
#
# COMPACT_ATOMS: atom_id res chain seq x y z
N MET A 1 32.02 -4.84 -67.87
CA MET A 1 30.68 -4.21 -67.95
C MET A 1 29.67 -5.15 -67.35
N LEU A 2 28.70 -4.63 -66.60
CA LEU A 2 27.60 -5.39 -66.02
C LEU A 2 26.28 -4.86 -66.59
N ILE A 3 25.23 -5.65 -66.43
CA ILE A 3 23.84 -5.20 -66.52
C ILE A 3 23.18 -5.35 -65.16
N HIS A 4 22.34 -4.40 -64.81
CA HIS A 4 21.69 -4.26 -63.51
C HIS A 4 20.19 -4.51 -63.67
N HIS A 5 19.72 -5.60 -63.08
CA HIS A 5 18.34 -6.10 -63.20
C HIS A 5 17.45 -5.44 -62.14
N TYR A 6 16.24 -5.07 -62.53
CA TYR A 6 15.23 -4.49 -61.62
C TYR A 6 13.86 -5.17 -61.76
N ASN A 7 13.07 -5.08 -60.70
CA ASN A 7 11.70 -5.60 -60.66
C ASN A 7 10.80 -4.77 -61.59
N SER A 8 10.09 -5.44 -62.50
CA SER A 8 9.25 -4.82 -63.53
C SER A 8 8.02 -4.04 -63.02
N GLN A 9 7.60 -4.26 -61.76
CA GLN A 9 6.46 -3.61 -61.14
C GLN A 9 6.86 -2.55 -60.11
N THR A 10 7.87 -2.83 -59.29
CA THR A 10 8.30 -1.92 -58.20
C THR A 10 9.44 -0.99 -58.61
N GLY A 11 10.23 -1.38 -59.61
CA GLY A 11 11.51 -0.75 -59.97
C GLY A 11 12.69 -1.19 -59.10
N GLU A 12 12.49 -2.04 -58.09
CA GLU A 12 13.54 -2.40 -57.12
C GLU A 12 14.74 -3.10 -57.79
N TYR A 13 15.97 -2.68 -57.48
CA TYR A 13 17.19 -3.40 -57.88
C TYR A 13 17.20 -4.83 -57.33
N LEU A 14 17.45 -5.82 -58.19
CA LEU A 14 17.48 -7.24 -57.85
C LEU A 14 18.90 -7.80 -57.81
N SER A 15 19.65 -7.64 -58.90
CA SER A 15 20.96 -8.25 -59.08
C SER A 15 21.76 -7.55 -60.19
N SER A 16 23.06 -7.87 -60.25
CA SER A 16 23.92 -7.51 -61.37
C SER A 16 24.51 -8.77 -61.99
N SER A 17 24.55 -8.84 -63.32
CA SER A 17 25.21 -9.93 -64.05
C SER A 17 26.10 -9.37 -65.15
N GLN A 18 26.99 -10.21 -65.68
CA GLN A 18 27.58 -9.92 -66.99
C GLN A 18 26.48 -10.06 -68.07
N PRO A 19 26.44 -9.20 -69.09
CA PRO A 19 25.54 -9.38 -70.23
C PRO A 19 26.05 -10.48 -71.17
N ASP A 20 25.14 -11.15 -71.87
CA ASP A 20 25.48 -12.07 -72.96
C ASP A 20 25.92 -11.28 -74.21
N ALA A 21 26.87 -11.85 -74.96
CA ALA A 21 27.23 -11.31 -76.28
C ALA A 21 26.14 -11.63 -77.31
N ASP A 22 25.86 -10.71 -78.23
CA ASP A 22 24.89 -10.96 -79.30
C ASP A 22 25.46 -11.96 -80.32
N PRO A 23 24.84 -13.15 -80.51
CA PRO A 23 25.32 -14.16 -81.44
C PRO A 23 25.24 -13.73 -82.91
N ARG A 24 24.68 -12.55 -83.22
CA ARG A 24 24.67 -11.94 -84.56
C ARG A 24 25.59 -10.71 -84.69
N ASN A 25 26.17 -10.21 -83.59
CA ASN A 25 27.10 -9.08 -83.63
C ASN A 25 28.06 -9.12 -82.42
N ALA A 26 29.32 -9.48 -82.66
CA ALA A 26 30.34 -9.60 -81.61
C ALA A 26 30.70 -8.27 -80.89
N GLU A 27 30.32 -7.11 -81.44
CA GLU A 27 30.50 -5.80 -80.80
C GLU A 27 29.31 -5.39 -79.93
N ARG A 28 28.19 -6.14 -79.96
CA ARG A 28 26.96 -5.83 -79.22
C ARG A 28 26.72 -6.79 -78.06
N TRP A 29 26.28 -6.22 -76.94
CA TRP A 29 25.85 -6.94 -75.74
C TRP A 29 24.32 -6.93 -75.66
N LEU A 30 23.75 -8.04 -75.20
CA LEU A 30 22.30 -8.19 -74.99
C LEU A 30 21.90 -7.61 -73.63
N VAL A 31 20.86 -6.79 -73.62
CA VAL A 31 20.21 -6.29 -72.41
C VAL A 31 18.80 -6.89 -72.36
N PRO A 32 18.49 -7.74 -71.36
CA PRO A 32 17.13 -8.24 -71.14
C PRO A 32 16.14 -7.11 -70.85
N SER A 33 14.84 -7.37 -71.05
CA SER A 33 13.80 -6.52 -70.48
C SER A 33 14.00 -6.39 -68.97
N TRP A 34 13.81 -5.18 -68.45
CA TRP A 34 14.00 -4.84 -67.03
C TRP A 34 15.45 -4.99 -66.51
N ALA A 35 16.43 -4.83 -67.41
CA ALA A 35 17.81 -4.56 -67.06
C ALA A 35 18.29 -3.23 -67.69
N THR A 36 19.36 -2.64 -67.14
CA THR A 36 20.05 -1.48 -67.73
C THR A 36 21.57 -1.58 -67.58
N PHE A 37 22.31 -0.78 -68.36
CA PHE A 37 23.74 -0.51 -68.17
C PHE A 37 24.01 0.61 -67.15
N ASP A 38 22.99 1.39 -66.77
CA ASP A 38 23.15 2.44 -65.76
C ASP A 38 23.54 1.81 -64.42
N GLU A 39 24.66 2.25 -63.84
CA GLU A 39 25.15 1.70 -62.58
C GLU A 39 24.28 2.21 -61.40
N PRO A 40 23.77 1.33 -60.52
CA PRO A 40 22.99 1.76 -59.37
C PRO A 40 23.86 2.55 -58.37
N PRO A 41 23.34 3.65 -57.79
CA PRO A 41 24.10 4.49 -56.86
C PRO A 41 24.51 3.73 -55.59
N ALA A 42 25.67 4.11 -55.05
CA ALA A 42 26.20 3.52 -53.82
C ALA A 42 25.21 3.66 -52.65
N ARG A 43 24.73 2.51 -52.15
CA ARG A 43 23.72 2.43 -51.08
C ARG A 43 24.30 2.63 -49.69
N THR A 44 23.49 3.17 -48.79
CA THR A 44 23.73 3.19 -47.32
C THR A 44 23.03 2.00 -46.64
N PRO A 45 23.32 1.69 -45.36
CA PRO A 45 22.63 0.64 -44.58
C PRO A 45 21.14 0.92 -44.23
N THR A 46 20.53 1.91 -44.87
CA THR A 46 19.10 2.30 -44.75
C THR A 46 18.51 2.76 -46.09
N THR A 47 19.13 2.41 -47.24
CA THR A 47 18.63 2.77 -48.57
C THR A 47 18.80 1.65 -49.60
N TRP A 48 17.92 1.64 -50.60
CA TRP A 48 17.99 0.71 -51.74
C TRP A 48 17.75 1.42 -53.08
N PRO A 49 18.39 0.99 -54.18
CA PRO A 49 18.14 1.56 -55.51
C PRO A 49 16.81 1.08 -56.11
N PHE A 50 16.06 2.02 -56.69
CA PHE A 50 14.89 1.75 -57.51
C PHE A 50 15.05 2.46 -58.87
N TYR A 51 14.89 1.72 -59.96
CA TYR A 51 14.91 2.25 -61.33
C TYR A 51 13.49 2.65 -61.73
N ARG A 52 13.28 3.93 -62.05
CA ARG A 52 12.01 4.46 -62.57
C ARG A 52 12.30 5.58 -63.57
N ASP A 53 11.42 5.73 -64.55
CA ASP A 53 11.45 6.85 -65.52
C ASP A 53 12.80 7.03 -66.25
N GLY A 54 13.56 5.94 -66.40
CA GLY A 54 14.88 5.92 -67.05
C GLY A 54 16.08 6.24 -66.14
N ALA A 55 15.91 6.27 -64.81
CA ALA A 55 16.99 6.57 -63.87
C ALA A 55 16.90 5.77 -62.57
N TRP A 56 18.06 5.54 -61.93
CA TRP A 56 18.13 5.05 -60.55
C TRP A 56 17.90 6.17 -59.53
N ALA A 57 17.07 5.89 -58.53
CA ALA A 57 16.93 6.70 -57.32
C ALA A 57 17.08 5.82 -56.07
N LEU A 58 17.83 6.28 -55.06
CA LEU A 58 17.77 5.68 -53.74
C LEU A 58 16.42 6.00 -53.08
N ARG A 59 15.81 5.00 -52.44
CA ARG A 59 14.69 5.15 -51.50
C ARG A 59 15.09 4.62 -50.13
N PRO A 60 14.46 5.08 -49.03
CA PRO A 60 14.69 4.50 -47.72
C PRO A 60 14.32 3.01 -47.73
N ASP A 61 15.19 2.17 -47.20
CA ASP A 61 14.95 0.73 -47.07
C ASP A 61 15.49 0.25 -45.73
N PHE A 62 14.59 -0.18 -44.86
CA PHE A 62 14.89 -0.64 -43.52
C PHE A 62 14.79 -2.17 -43.38
N ARG A 63 14.73 -2.91 -44.50
CA ARG A 63 14.64 -4.37 -44.49
C ARG A 63 15.76 -5.04 -43.68
N GLY A 64 15.43 -6.15 -43.02
CA GLY A 64 16.37 -6.90 -42.19
C GLY A 64 16.76 -6.20 -40.88
N ARG A 65 16.14 -5.06 -40.55
CA ARG A 65 16.30 -4.38 -39.26
C ARG A 65 15.13 -4.72 -38.34
N ILE A 66 15.46 -5.07 -37.11
CA ILE A 66 14.52 -5.05 -36.01
C ILE A 66 14.15 -3.59 -35.71
N CYS A 67 12.86 -3.30 -35.74
CA CYS A 67 12.22 -2.10 -35.23
C CYS A 67 11.20 -2.52 -34.16
N TYR A 68 10.53 -1.57 -33.53
CA TYR A 68 9.58 -1.82 -32.44
C TYR A 68 8.24 -1.16 -32.76
N ARG A 69 7.15 -1.88 -32.54
CA ARG A 69 5.79 -1.34 -32.68
C ARG A 69 5.56 -0.16 -31.75
N THR A 70 4.98 0.93 -32.25
CA THR A 70 4.68 2.11 -31.44
C THR A 70 3.50 1.93 -30.49
N ASP A 71 2.59 0.99 -30.78
CA ASP A 71 1.42 0.69 -29.95
C ASP A 71 1.69 -0.33 -28.84
N THR A 72 2.53 -1.35 -29.07
CA THR A 72 2.80 -2.42 -28.09
C THR A 72 4.24 -2.53 -27.60
N GLY A 73 5.22 -1.91 -28.27
CA GLY A 73 6.65 -2.12 -28.03
C GLY A 73 7.22 -3.44 -28.58
N GLU A 74 6.40 -4.27 -29.24
CA GLU A 74 6.83 -5.56 -29.82
C GLU A 74 7.93 -5.38 -30.88
N ALA A 75 8.97 -6.20 -30.82
CA ALA A 75 10.04 -6.23 -31.82
C ALA A 75 9.58 -6.90 -33.13
N VAL A 76 9.71 -6.18 -34.24
CA VAL A 76 9.27 -6.60 -35.59
C VAL A 76 10.37 -6.33 -36.61
N GLU A 77 10.67 -7.30 -37.47
CA GLU A 77 11.58 -7.11 -38.61
C GLU A 77 10.82 -6.49 -39.80
N ILE A 78 11.37 -5.47 -40.43
CA ILE A 78 10.80 -4.92 -41.66
C ILE A 78 11.13 -5.85 -42.83
N ALA A 79 10.10 -6.33 -43.53
CA ALA A 79 10.23 -7.18 -44.72
C ALA A 79 9.96 -6.44 -46.05
N THR A 80 9.40 -5.23 -46.00
CA THR A 80 8.97 -4.48 -47.20
C THR A 80 10.01 -3.45 -47.64
N ALA A 81 10.40 -3.52 -48.92
CA ALA A 81 11.34 -2.59 -49.52
C ALA A 81 10.74 -1.18 -49.68
N GLY A 82 11.58 -0.14 -49.63
CA GLY A 82 11.14 1.23 -49.92
C GLY A 82 10.27 1.89 -48.84
N LYS A 83 10.20 1.30 -47.64
CA LYS A 83 9.38 1.75 -46.51
C LYS A 83 10.22 2.15 -45.30
N THR A 84 9.82 3.24 -44.66
CA THR A 84 10.35 3.69 -43.37
C THR A 84 9.63 2.99 -42.19
N PRO A 85 10.21 3.01 -40.97
CA PRO A 85 9.54 2.50 -39.78
C PRO A 85 8.22 3.26 -39.47
N ASP A 86 8.23 4.58 -39.60
CA ASP A 86 7.09 5.46 -39.31
C ASP A 86 5.86 5.14 -40.18
N GLU A 87 6.07 4.94 -41.49
CA GLU A 87 5.03 4.48 -42.43
C GLU A 87 4.42 3.10 -42.11
N LEU A 88 5.03 2.35 -41.19
CA LEU A 88 4.60 1.02 -40.74
C LEU A 88 4.11 1.00 -39.28
N GLY A 89 4.06 2.16 -38.60
CA GLY A 89 3.74 2.22 -37.16
C GLY A 89 4.85 1.66 -36.27
N LEU A 90 6.10 1.80 -36.71
CA LEU A 90 7.30 1.28 -36.04
C LEU A 90 8.29 2.41 -35.72
N THR A 91 9.10 2.20 -34.69
CA THR A 91 10.25 3.04 -34.32
C THR A 91 11.52 2.21 -34.25
N THR A 92 12.69 2.82 -34.44
CA THR A 92 13.99 2.16 -34.19
C THR A 92 14.35 2.11 -32.70
N GLU A 93 13.58 2.76 -31.82
CA GLU A 93 13.81 2.83 -30.39
C GLU A 93 13.03 1.74 -29.64
N ALA A 94 13.70 0.93 -28.83
CA ALA A 94 13.03 -0.04 -27.97
C ALA A 94 12.20 0.66 -26.88
N GLN A 95 11.01 0.13 -26.57
CA GLN A 95 10.20 0.63 -25.46
C GLN A 95 10.99 0.50 -24.14
N PRO A 96 11.28 1.60 -23.40
CA PRO A 96 12.16 1.52 -22.23
C PRO A 96 11.55 0.74 -21.05
N SER A 97 10.21 0.74 -20.94
CA SER A 97 9.44 -0.15 -20.06
C SER A 97 7.95 -0.09 -20.41
N PRO A 98 7.11 -1.05 -19.96
CA PRO A 98 5.65 -1.04 -20.18
C PRO A 98 4.90 0.17 -19.60
N ARG A 99 5.58 1.08 -18.91
CA ARG A 99 5.04 2.37 -18.45
C ARG A 99 5.04 3.46 -19.53
N HIS A 100 5.76 3.25 -20.63
CA HIS A 100 5.92 4.21 -21.71
C HIS A 100 4.94 3.91 -22.86
N ALA A 101 4.26 4.94 -23.35
CA ALA A 101 3.53 4.90 -24.62
C ALA A 101 4.28 5.73 -25.67
N TRP A 102 4.10 5.42 -26.95
CA TRP A 102 4.62 6.26 -28.03
C TRP A 102 3.73 7.49 -28.19
N ILE A 103 4.27 8.67 -27.88
CA ILE A 103 3.54 9.95 -27.89
C ILE A 103 4.40 10.97 -28.63
N ASN A 104 3.86 11.58 -29.68
CA ASN A 104 4.51 12.64 -30.47
C ASN A 104 5.92 12.29 -30.98
N GLY A 105 6.17 11.02 -31.33
CA GLY A 105 7.45 10.56 -31.88
C GLY A 105 8.51 10.17 -30.84
N ALA A 106 8.13 9.95 -29.58
CA ALA A 106 9.03 9.45 -28.54
C ALA A 106 8.32 8.51 -27.55
N TRP A 107 9.09 7.66 -26.86
CA TRP A 107 8.59 6.88 -25.72
C TRP A 107 8.46 7.75 -24.47
N VAL A 108 7.23 8.00 -24.01
CA VAL A 108 6.94 8.89 -22.87
C VAL A 108 6.03 8.18 -21.86
N ILE A 109 6.29 8.34 -20.57
CA ILE A 109 5.36 7.88 -19.52
C ILE A 109 4.13 8.81 -19.54
N PRO A 110 2.90 8.30 -19.79
CA PRO A 110 1.72 9.16 -19.89
C PRO A 110 1.44 9.90 -18.58
N ALA A 111 1.17 11.21 -18.64
CA ALA A 111 0.83 12.01 -17.46
C ALA A 111 -0.36 11.43 -16.68
N ALA A 112 -1.40 10.95 -17.38
CA ALA A 112 -2.54 10.29 -16.76
C ALA A 112 -2.20 8.99 -16.00
N LEU A 113 -1.10 8.31 -16.35
CA LEU A 113 -0.61 7.13 -15.61
C LEU A 113 0.13 7.58 -14.34
N LEU A 114 0.93 8.65 -14.41
CA LEU A 114 1.59 9.25 -13.25
C LEU A 114 0.56 9.78 -12.23
N GLU A 115 -0.44 10.53 -12.67
CA GLU A 115 -1.46 11.07 -11.77
C GLU A 115 -2.36 9.99 -11.17
N ARG A 116 -2.67 8.91 -11.92
CA ARG A 116 -3.36 7.75 -11.35
C ARG A 116 -2.53 7.11 -10.24
N GLU A 117 -1.26 6.79 -10.51
CA GLU A 117 -0.40 6.11 -9.52
C GLU A 117 -0.10 6.98 -8.29
N LYS A 118 0.00 8.30 -8.47
CA LYS A 118 0.10 9.28 -7.38
C LYS A 118 -1.17 9.28 -6.51
N ARG A 119 -2.35 9.21 -7.14
CA ARG A 119 -3.64 9.08 -6.44
C ARG A 119 -3.75 7.74 -5.72
N ASP A 120 -3.39 6.64 -6.37
CA ASP A 120 -3.44 5.28 -5.82
C ASP A 120 -2.51 5.17 -4.60
N ALA A 121 -1.28 5.71 -4.68
CA ALA A 121 -0.33 5.74 -3.56
C ALA A 121 -0.83 6.61 -2.39
N ALA A 122 -1.43 7.77 -2.67
CA ALA A 122 -2.02 8.62 -1.64
C ALA A 122 -3.25 7.98 -0.97
N MET A 123 -4.07 7.25 -1.73
CA MET A 123 -5.19 6.47 -1.18
C MET A 123 -4.71 5.28 -0.34
N ALA A 124 -3.68 4.55 -0.76
CA ALA A 124 -3.12 3.45 0.03
C ALA A 124 -2.54 3.93 1.38
N GLU A 125 -1.92 5.11 1.41
CA GLU A 125 -1.44 5.74 2.66
C GLU A 125 -2.60 6.24 3.55
N PHE A 126 -3.69 6.77 2.96
CA PHE A 126 -4.93 7.05 3.69
C PHE A 126 -5.51 5.79 4.33
N GLU A 127 -5.67 4.70 3.57
CA GLU A 127 -6.23 3.44 4.04
C GLU A 127 -5.37 2.83 5.16
N ARG A 128 -4.04 2.80 5.00
CA ARG A 128 -3.10 2.34 6.02
C ARG A 128 -3.21 3.13 7.33
N ARG A 129 -3.38 4.45 7.24
CA ARG A 129 -3.58 5.33 8.41
C ARG A 129 -4.95 5.15 9.06
N LEU A 130 -5.99 4.95 8.24
CA LEU A 130 -7.36 4.77 8.68
C LEU A 130 -7.56 3.41 9.38
N ASP A 131 -6.96 2.33 8.86
CA ASP A 131 -6.95 1.02 9.53
C ASP A 131 -6.27 1.11 10.91
N ALA A 132 -5.06 1.69 10.98
CA ALA A 132 -4.34 1.84 12.24
C ALA A 132 -5.18 2.61 13.30
N ALA A 133 -5.87 3.67 12.88
CA ALA A 133 -6.74 4.47 13.76
C ALA A 133 -8.03 3.76 14.17
N ARG A 134 -8.66 3.01 13.25
CA ARG A 134 -9.82 2.15 13.54
C ARG A 134 -9.44 1.04 14.52
N LYS A 135 -8.28 0.40 14.32
CA LYS A 135 -7.72 -0.64 15.18
C LYS A 135 -7.40 -0.11 16.58
N ALA A 136 -6.91 1.13 16.69
CA ALA A 136 -6.71 1.79 17.99
C ALA A 136 -8.03 2.02 18.76
N ASN A 137 -9.13 2.32 18.05
CA ASN A 137 -10.46 2.55 18.65
C ASN A 137 -11.38 1.31 18.69
N ALA A 138 -10.92 0.14 18.22
CA ALA A 138 -11.68 -1.10 18.26
C ALA A 138 -12.14 -1.44 19.68
N GLY A 139 -13.43 -1.80 19.83
CA GLY A 139 -14.07 -2.13 21.11
C GLY A 139 -14.29 -0.96 22.09
N LYS A 140 -13.76 0.23 21.82
CA LYS A 140 -13.84 1.38 22.77
C LYS A 140 -15.14 2.16 22.71
N ALA A 141 -15.92 2.04 21.64
CA ALA A 141 -17.12 2.87 21.42
C ALA A 141 -18.20 2.65 22.49
N ASP A 142 -18.57 1.39 22.76
CA ASP A 142 -19.59 1.05 23.75
C ASP A 142 -19.10 1.32 25.19
N ALA A 143 -17.82 1.03 25.47
CA ALA A 143 -17.20 1.37 26.75
C ALA A 143 -17.16 2.88 27.00
N TYR A 144 -16.88 3.70 25.97
CA TYR A 144 -16.96 5.15 26.06
C TYR A 144 -18.40 5.63 26.30
N ALA A 145 -19.38 5.10 25.56
CA ALA A 145 -20.79 5.46 25.70
C ALA A 145 -21.37 5.08 27.07
N ALA A 146 -20.90 3.97 27.66
CA ALA A 146 -21.29 3.51 29.00
C ALA A 146 -20.48 4.17 30.14
N GLY A 147 -19.50 5.04 29.86
CA GLY A 147 -18.66 5.68 30.88
C GLY A 147 -17.70 4.72 31.59
N LEU A 148 -17.28 3.63 30.92
CA LEU A 148 -16.43 2.56 31.46
C LEU A 148 -14.95 2.72 31.10
N LEU A 149 -14.57 3.81 30.44
CA LEU A 149 -13.16 4.14 30.15
C LEU A 149 -12.63 5.12 31.21
N ASP A 150 -11.35 4.97 31.54
CA ASP A 150 -10.56 5.92 32.32
C ASP A 150 -10.16 7.15 31.50
N ASP A 151 -9.52 8.14 32.14
CA ASP A 151 -9.13 9.39 31.48
C ASP A 151 -8.19 9.17 30.28
N GLU A 152 -7.28 8.18 30.37
CA GLU A 152 -6.37 7.80 29.27
C GLU A 152 -7.12 7.13 28.11
N GLY A 153 -8.04 6.20 28.40
CA GLY A 153 -8.91 5.57 27.41
C GLY A 153 -9.83 6.58 26.73
N ILE A 154 -10.40 7.52 27.49
CA ILE A 154 -11.21 8.65 27.00
C ILE A 154 -10.36 9.55 26.09
N TYR A 155 -9.14 9.89 26.51
CA TYR A 155 -8.21 10.71 25.72
C TYR A 155 -7.89 10.06 24.38
N TYR A 156 -7.38 8.83 24.36
CA TYR A 156 -7.02 8.17 23.10
C TYR A 156 -8.25 7.92 22.21
N PHE A 157 -9.40 7.53 22.77
CA PHE A 157 -10.60 7.32 21.98
C PHE A 157 -11.03 8.59 21.22
N LYS A 158 -11.01 9.74 21.90
CA LYS A 158 -11.28 11.05 21.28
C LYS A 158 -10.20 11.43 20.27
N ALA A 159 -8.91 11.30 20.63
CA ALA A 159 -7.80 11.72 19.78
C ALA A 159 -7.70 10.90 18.48
N TRP A 160 -7.87 9.58 18.54
CA TRP A 160 -7.94 8.72 17.36
C TRP A 160 -9.21 8.94 16.53
N SER A 161 -10.33 9.36 17.14
CA SER A 161 -11.54 9.75 16.38
C SER A 161 -11.33 11.06 15.62
N ALA A 162 -10.74 12.07 16.25
CA ALA A 162 -10.36 13.32 15.61
C ALA A 162 -9.34 13.10 14.48
N TYR A 163 -8.37 12.21 14.67
CA TYR A 163 -7.43 11.79 13.63
C TYR A 163 -8.13 11.14 12.43
N GLN A 164 -9.12 10.25 12.64
CA GLN A 164 -9.91 9.67 11.54
C GLN A 164 -10.68 10.75 10.75
N MET A 165 -11.28 11.74 11.42
CA MET A 165 -11.94 12.86 10.75
C MET A 165 -10.95 13.73 9.96
N ALA A 166 -9.75 13.97 10.51
CA ALA A 166 -8.70 14.72 9.81
C ALA A 166 -8.18 13.98 8.56
N LEU A 167 -8.02 12.65 8.60
CA LEU A 167 -7.69 11.85 7.42
C LEU A 167 -8.75 11.98 6.32
N VAL A 168 -10.04 11.94 6.67
CA VAL A 168 -11.14 12.08 5.70
C VAL A 168 -11.14 13.48 5.09
N SER A 169 -10.87 14.52 5.87
CA SER A 169 -10.71 15.89 5.37
C SER A 169 -9.58 16.01 4.34
N VAL A 170 -8.44 15.33 4.54
CA VAL A 170 -7.31 15.36 3.58
C VAL A 170 -7.67 14.77 2.22
N ILE A 171 -8.47 13.71 2.14
CA ILE A 171 -8.90 13.13 0.84
C ILE A 171 -10.09 13.87 0.20
N GLN A 172 -10.71 14.80 0.95
CA GLN A 172 -11.79 15.67 0.47
C GLN A 172 -11.30 17.05 0.03
N ALA A 173 -10.03 17.39 0.24
CA ALA A 173 -9.44 18.65 -0.18
C ALA A 173 -9.22 18.69 -1.71
N ASP A 174 -9.49 19.85 -2.33
CA ASP A 174 -9.27 20.08 -3.77
C ASP A 174 -7.80 19.90 -4.20
N THR A 175 -6.86 19.90 -3.25
CA THR A 175 -5.42 19.67 -3.48
C THR A 175 -5.02 18.20 -3.46
N PHE A 176 -5.96 17.25 -3.39
CA PHE A 176 -5.68 15.81 -3.38
C PHE A 176 -5.69 15.19 -4.80
N PRO A 177 -4.61 14.54 -5.27
CA PRO A 177 -3.46 14.01 -4.50
C PRO A 177 -2.18 14.86 -4.60
N ASP A 178 -2.26 16.08 -5.12
CA ASP A 178 -1.09 16.91 -5.48
C ASP A 178 -0.29 17.44 -4.29
N ALA A 179 -0.97 17.98 -3.27
CA ALA A 179 -0.35 18.56 -2.08
C ALA A 179 -1.02 17.97 -0.82
N VAL A 180 -0.53 16.80 -0.43
CA VAL A 180 -1.07 16.01 0.69
C VAL A 180 -0.20 16.20 1.93
N THR A 181 -0.79 16.79 2.98
CA THR A 181 -0.17 16.86 4.32
C THR A 181 -1.02 16.03 5.28
N TRP A 182 -0.51 14.86 5.67
CA TRP A 182 -1.21 13.99 6.61
C TRP A 182 -1.15 14.55 8.04
N PRO A 183 -2.22 14.41 8.84
CA PRO A 183 -2.16 14.69 10.27
C PRO A 183 -1.11 13.81 10.97
N ALA A 184 -0.57 14.34 12.08
CA ALA A 184 0.20 13.54 13.03
C ALA A 184 -0.74 12.60 13.81
N THR A 185 -0.24 11.41 14.18
CA THR A 185 -0.95 10.52 15.10
C THR A 185 -1.08 11.16 16.49
N PRO A 186 -2.08 10.76 17.31
CA PRO A 186 -2.21 11.24 18.69
C PRO A 186 -0.91 11.20 19.48
N SER A 187 -0.63 12.26 20.22
CA SER A 187 0.47 12.31 21.18
C SER A 187 0.22 11.32 22.34
N PRO A 188 1.26 10.90 23.07
CA PRO A 188 1.08 10.15 24.31
C PRO A 188 0.22 10.92 25.32
N TYR A 189 -0.60 10.20 26.08
CA TYR A 189 -1.33 10.77 27.21
C TYR A 189 -0.34 11.28 28.28
N VAL A 190 -0.70 12.39 28.92
CA VAL A 190 -0.01 12.93 30.09
C VAL A 190 -1.07 13.11 31.17
N PRO A 191 -1.00 12.40 32.31
CA PRO A 191 -2.00 12.54 33.36
C PRO A 191 -1.95 13.96 33.97
N PRO A 192 -3.09 14.49 34.45
CA PRO A 192 -3.11 15.76 35.17
C PRO A 192 -2.24 15.65 36.45
N PRO A 193 -1.63 16.75 36.91
CA PRO A 193 -0.90 16.76 38.16
C PRO A 193 -1.83 16.34 39.31
N GLN A 194 -1.38 15.42 40.16
CA GLN A 194 -2.15 15.02 41.34
C GLN A 194 -2.34 16.22 42.27
N PRO A 195 -3.49 16.33 42.96
CA PRO A 195 -3.67 17.34 44.01
C PRO A 195 -2.57 17.21 45.06
N GLU A 196 -2.03 18.34 45.53
CA GLU A 196 -1.05 18.33 46.61
C GLU A 196 -1.62 17.61 47.85
N PRO A 197 -0.81 16.83 48.58
CA PRO A 197 -1.27 16.13 49.77
C PRO A 197 -1.79 17.16 50.78
N LYS A 198 -3.10 17.09 51.04
CA LYS A 198 -3.77 17.97 52.00
C LYS A 198 -3.03 17.89 53.34
N PRO A 199 -2.63 19.02 53.95
CA PRO A 199 -1.79 19.00 55.15
C PRO A 199 -2.45 18.15 56.24
N GLU A 200 -1.66 17.31 56.89
CA GLU A 200 -2.15 16.43 57.95
C GLU A 200 -2.88 17.26 59.03
N PRO A 201 -3.98 16.75 59.59
CA PRO A 201 -4.66 17.43 60.68
C PRO A 201 -3.69 17.52 61.86
N THR A 202 -3.26 18.75 62.18
CA THR A 202 -2.37 19.02 63.32
C THR A 202 -2.89 18.29 64.55
N PRO A 203 -2.06 17.48 65.26
CA PRO A 203 -2.54 16.67 66.37
C PRO A 203 -3.24 17.56 67.38
N LYS A 204 -4.51 17.22 67.67
CA LYS A 204 -5.30 17.92 68.67
C LYS A 204 -4.51 17.89 69.98
N PRO A 205 -4.28 19.02 70.67
CA PRO A 205 -3.49 19.03 71.90
C PRO A 205 -4.09 18.03 72.89
N GLU A 206 -3.22 17.22 73.50
CA GLU A 206 -3.63 16.24 74.50
C GLU A 206 -4.39 16.94 75.63
N PRO A 207 -5.44 16.31 76.20
CA PRO A 207 -6.06 16.84 77.40
C PRO A 207 -5.00 16.88 78.51
N THR A 208 -4.71 18.08 79.02
CA THR A 208 -3.86 18.25 80.19
C THR A 208 -4.39 17.37 81.32
N PRO A 209 -3.58 16.52 81.96
CA PRO A 209 -4.06 15.59 82.97
C PRO A 209 -4.75 16.36 84.10
N GLU A 210 -5.95 15.90 84.49
CA GLU A 210 -6.66 16.45 85.63
C GLU A 210 -5.80 16.30 86.91
N PRO A 211 -5.84 17.27 87.84
CA PRO A 211 -5.06 17.19 89.06
C PRO A 211 -5.46 15.96 89.88
N THR A 212 -4.49 15.12 90.23
CA THR A 212 -4.69 13.92 91.05
C THR A 212 -5.41 14.28 92.36
N PRO A 213 -6.55 13.64 92.67
CA PRO A 213 -7.24 13.84 93.93
C PRO A 213 -6.34 13.52 95.13
N GLU A 214 -6.39 14.37 96.16
CA GLU A 214 -5.65 14.13 97.41
C GLU A 214 -6.14 12.82 98.08
N PRO A 215 -5.23 12.06 98.73
CA PRO A 215 -5.55 10.76 99.29
C PRO A 215 -6.57 10.88 100.43
N LYS A 216 -7.73 10.24 100.24
CA LYS A 216 -8.81 10.17 101.23
C LYS A 216 -8.39 9.28 102.42
N PRO A 217 -8.69 9.64 103.68
CA PRO A 217 -8.23 8.89 104.85
C PRO A 217 -8.63 7.41 104.86
N GLU A 218 -7.75 6.57 105.43
CA GLU A 218 -7.95 5.12 105.50
C GLU A 218 -9.20 4.73 106.31
N PRO A 219 -10.07 3.84 105.78
CA PRO A 219 -11.18 3.29 106.54
C PRO A 219 -10.69 2.26 107.58
N LYS A 220 -11.26 2.31 108.78
CA LYS A 220 -11.05 1.28 109.82
C LYS A 220 -11.55 -0.09 109.35
N PRO A 221 -10.90 -1.20 109.74
CA PRO A 221 -11.37 -2.54 109.42
C PRO A 221 -12.58 -2.93 110.28
N GLU A 222 -13.61 -3.48 109.64
CA GLU A 222 -14.78 -4.12 110.27
C GLU A 222 -14.99 -5.55 109.73
N PRO A 223 -15.76 -6.40 110.42
CA PRO A 223 -15.37 -7.80 110.60
C PRO A 223 -15.78 -8.77 109.49
N LYS A 224 -15.11 -9.92 109.49
CA LYS A 224 -15.23 -11.03 108.53
C LYS A 224 -16.40 -11.97 108.88
N PRO A 225 -17.40 -12.18 108.01
CA PRO A 225 -18.42 -13.22 108.16
C PRO A 225 -17.92 -14.62 107.77
N GLU A 226 -18.70 -15.64 108.13
CA GLU A 226 -18.36 -17.07 108.04
C GLU A 226 -18.80 -17.74 106.71
N PRO A 227 -18.34 -18.99 106.40
CA PRO A 227 -18.29 -19.49 105.02
C PRO A 227 -19.38 -20.51 104.63
N THR A 228 -19.42 -20.84 103.32
CA THR A 228 -20.00 -22.06 102.69
C THR A 228 -21.55 -22.19 102.68
N PRO A 229 -22.18 -22.95 101.76
CA PRO A 229 -21.63 -24.10 101.01
C PRO A 229 -21.86 -24.17 99.47
N GLU A 230 -21.11 -25.12 98.87
CA GLU A 230 -21.28 -25.81 97.57
C GLU A 230 -22.39 -26.91 97.64
N PRO A 231 -22.70 -27.71 96.58
CA PRO A 231 -22.19 -27.72 95.18
C PRO A 231 -23.37 -27.44 94.18
N GLU A 232 -23.70 -28.11 93.05
CA GLU A 232 -23.21 -29.27 92.25
C GLU A 232 -23.59 -29.08 90.73
N PRO A 233 -23.82 -30.05 89.80
CA PRO A 233 -23.42 -29.87 88.39
C PRO A 233 -24.55 -29.87 87.33
N LYS A 234 -24.15 -29.70 86.06
CA LYS A 234 -25.01 -29.71 84.86
C LYS A 234 -25.33 -31.13 84.35
N PRO A 235 -26.52 -31.33 83.75
CA PRO A 235 -26.72 -32.28 82.65
C PRO A 235 -26.43 -31.66 81.26
N GLN A 236 -26.22 -32.50 80.24
CA GLN A 236 -26.09 -32.12 78.82
C GLN A 236 -27.17 -32.85 77.98
N PRO A 237 -27.27 -32.68 76.63
CA PRO A 237 -28.50 -32.95 75.87
C PRO A 237 -28.63 -34.39 75.38
N ASP A 238 -29.77 -34.71 74.75
CA ASP A 238 -30.01 -35.97 74.05
C ASP A 238 -30.79 -35.79 72.72
N GLU A 239 -30.86 -36.85 71.91
CA GLU A 239 -31.00 -36.80 70.43
C GLU A 239 -32.42 -36.76 69.81
N PRO A 240 -32.55 -36.42 68.50
CA PRO A 240 -33.83 -36.38 67.78
C PRO A 240 -34.33 -37.75 67.29
N SER A 241 -35.66 -37.91 67.17
CA SER A 241 -36.30 -39.14 66.68
C SER A 241 -36.85 -39.01 65.25
N ALA A 242 -36.25 -39.79 64.34
CA ALA A 242 -36.92 -40.46 63.22
C ALA A 242 -37.44 -41.84 63.73
N PRO A 243 -38.13 -42.73 62.96
CA PRO A 243 -38.30 -42.75 61.48
C PRO A 243 -39.72 -43.13 60.96
N ALA A 244 -39.90 -43.14 59.63
CA ALA A 244 -40.56 -44.24 58.89
C ALA A 244 -40.56 -44.03 57.36
N ALA A 245 -39.99 -45.00 56.64
CA ALA A 245 -40.42 -45.46 55.30
C ALA A 245 -40.72 -46.97 55.45
N PRO A 246 -41.61 -47.60 54.65
CA PRO A 246 -41.42 -47.87 53.20
C PRO A 246 -42.69 -47.44 52.40
N VAL A 247 -43.00 -47.83 51.16
CA VAL A 247 -42.62 -48.97 50.28
C VAL A 247 -42.61 -48.52 48.81
N ALA A 248 -41.91 -49.27 47.94
CA ALA A 248 -41.96 -49.11 46.49
C ALA A 248 -42.91 -50.10 45.82
N ASP A 249 -43.39 -49.79 44.62
CA ASP A 249 -43.84 -50.77 43.63
C ASP A 249 -43.68 -50.20 42.19
N PRO A 250 -43.00 -50.88 41.24
CA PRO A 250 -42.84 -50.43 39.86
C PRO A 250 -43.56 -51.32 38.83
N ALA A 251 -44.46 -50.75 38.01
CA ALA A 251 -45.10 -51.48 36.91
C ALA A 251 -45.53 -50.58 35.74
N ALA A 252 -45.46 -51.16 34.52
CA ALA A 252 -45.91 -50.65 33.21
C ALA A 252 -45.19 -49.41 32.65
#